data_AF-A0A522JHX0-F1
#
_entry.id   AF-A0A522JHX0-F1
#
_cell.length_a   1.000
_cell.length_b   1.000
_cell.length_c   1.000
_cell.angle_alpha   90.00
_cell.angle_beta   90.00
_cell.angle_gamma   90.00
#
_symmetry.space_group_name_H-M   'P 1'
#
loop_
_entity.id
_entity.type
_entity.pdbx_description
1 polymer ?
#
loop_
_entity_poly.entity_id
_entity_poly.type
_entity_poly.pdbx_seq_one_letter_code
_entity_poly.pdbx_strand_id
1 'polypeptide(L)'
;MAHPKKNAAAKAETAGTAPLATPHTDAQIARGDWNPLWDTLREWDPEFMEAYLAFRNVPHRSGPLSPKFKELILIAVNAATTHMYGPGVRRHIQNALKLGASREEILEVIELTTVLGIHACNVGVPILAEELAKHASQARTTPRAKSGRSDKSRA
;
A
#
# COMPACT_ATOMS: atom_id res chain seq x y z
N MET A 1 9.71 12.34 33.55
CA MET A 1 9.23 10.95 33.65
C MET A 1 9.84 10.17 32.49
N ALA A 2 10.88 9.40 32.78
CA ALA A 2 11.62 8.60 31.82
C ALA A 2 10.89 7.27 31.58
N HIS A 3 10.63 6.93 30.33
CA HIS A 3 10.14 5.59 29.98
C HIS A 3 11.28 4.57 30.11
N PRO A 4 11.09 3.47 30.86
CA PRO A 4 12.14 2.48 31.04
C PRO A 4 12.32 1.68 29.75
N LYS A 5 13.56 1.68 29.22
CA LYS A 5 13.99 0.76 28.19
C LYS A 5 13.99 -0.65 28.78
N LYS A 6 13.02 -1.49 28.41
CA LYS A 6 13.10 -2.94 28.68
C LYS A 6 14.13 -3.54 27.73
N ASN A 7 15.36 -3.64 28.24
CA ASN A 7 16.34 -4.62 27.77
C ASN A 7 15.80 -6.01 28.10
N ALA A 8 15.43 -6.78 27.08
CA ALA A 8 15.42 -8.23 27.14
C ALA A 8 16.28 -8.72 25.97
N ALA A 9 17.58 -8.82 26.23
CA ALA A 9 18.49 -9.53 25.35
C ALA A 9 18.14 -11.02 25.44
N ALA A 10 17.33 -11.50 24.51
CA ALA A 10 17.32 -12.91 24.18
C ALA A 10 18.58 -13.16 23.34
N LYS A 11 19.65 -13.66 24.00
CA LYS A 11 20.81 -14.18 23.30
C LYS A 11 20.36 -15.39 22.50
N ALA A 12 20.19 -15.22 21.19
CA ALA A 12 20.10 -16.34 20.28
C ALA A 12 21.45 -17.09 20.34
N GLU A 13 21.38 -18.34 20.74
CA GLU A 13 22.49 -19.27 20.80
C GLU A 13 22.98 -19.53 19.37
N THR A 14 24.05 -18.85 18.95
CA THR A 14 24.68 -19.08 17.64
C THR A 14 25.47 -20.37 17.72
N ALA A 15 24.81 -21.48 17.42
CA ALA A 15 25.48 -22.69 16.97
C ALA A 15 26.36 -22.34 15.76
N GLY A 16 27.63 -22.74 15.79
CA GLY A 16 28.60 -22.46 14.74
C GLY A 16 28.19 -23.05 13.40
N THR A 17 27.53 -22.26 12.58
CA THR A 17 27.36 -22.46 11.15
C THR A 17 28.27 -21.47 10.42
N ALA A 18 28.91 -21.93 9.35
CA ALA A 18 29.71 -21.05 8.49
C ALA A 18 28.87 -19.83 8.06
N PRO A 19 29.49 -18.66 7.81
CA PRO A 19 28.76 -17.47 7.39
C PRO A 19 27.84 -17.80 6.20
N LEU A 20 26.55 -17.53 6.36
CA LEU A 20 25.56 -17.70 5.30
C LEU A 20 26.00 -16.85 4.11
N ALA A 21 26.16 -17.47 2.94
CA ALA A 21 26.54 -16.75 1.73
C ALA A 21 25.35 -15.90 1.24
N THR A 22 25.54 -14.59 1.10
CA THR A 22 24.48 -13.65 0.71
C THR A 22 24.79 -12.90 -0.60
N PRO A 23 24.98 -13.60 -1.73
CA PRO A 23 25.44 -12.98 -2.97
C PRO A 23 24.49 -11.91 -3.54
N HIS A 24 23.18 -12.03 -3.36
CA HIS A 24 22.22 -11.01 -3.81
C HIS A 24 22.23 -9.78 -2.92
N THR A 25 22.39 -9.98 -1.62
CA THR A 25 22.55 -8.90 -0.64
C THR A 25 23.83 -8.11 -0.92
N ASP A 26 24.96 -8.80 -1.06
CA ASP A 26 26.25 -8.18 -1.33
C ASP A 26 26.25 -7.42 -2.66
N ALA A 27 25.64 -8.02 -3.70
CA ALA A 27 25.51 -7.37 -5.00
C ALA A 27 24.55 -6.17 -4.99
N GLN A 28 23.57 -6.11 -4.10
CA GLN A 28 22.69 -4.95 -3.95
C GLN A 28 23.44 -3.79 -3.29
N ILE A 29 24.23 -4.09 -2.25
CA ILE A 29 25.08 -3.10 -1.57
C ILE A 29 26.11 -2.52 -2.53
N ALA A 30 26.80 -3.37 -3.29
CA ALA A 30 27.81 -2.95 -4.26
C ALA A 30 27.25 -2.03 -5.37
N ARG A 31 25.96 -2.11 -5.68
CA ARG A 31 25.28 -1.24 -6.66
C ARG A 31 24.92 0.15 -6.12
N GLY A 32 25.01 0.37 -4.81
CA GLY A 32 24.67 1.65 -4.19
C GLY A 32 23.17 1.97 -4.13
N ASP A 33 22.29 0.99 -4.40
CA ASP A 33 20.83 1.09 -4.25
C ASP A 33 20.36 0.41 -2.94
N TRP A 34 21.20 0.46 -1.90
CA TRP A 34 20.84 -0.08 -0.59
C TRP A 34 19.86 0.85 0.11
N ASN A 35 18.77 0.29 0.64
CA ASN A 35 17.83 1.03 1.49
C ASN A 35 18.28 0.89 2.95
N PRO A 36 18.61 1.97 3.68
CA PRO A 36 19.03 1.87 5.08
C PRO A 36 18.04 1.14 6.00
N LEU A 37 16.75 1.11 5.64
CA LEU A 37 15.75 0.35 6.41
C LEU A 37 15.96 -1.18 6.35
N TRP A 38 16.85 -1.65 5.49
CA TRP A 38 17.20 -3.06 5.33
C TRP A 38 18.34 -3.51 6.26
N ASP A 39 19.05 -2.60 6.94
CA ASP A 39 20.15 -2.95 7.83
C ASP A 39 19.68 -3.86 8.98
N THR A 40 18.61 -3.47 9.68
CA THR A 40 18.03 -4.28 10.77
C THR A 40 17.50 -5.62 10.26
N LEU A 41 16.88 -5.65 9.08
CA LEU A 41 16.36 -6.90 8.52
C LEU A 41 17.49 -7.87 8.17
N ARG A 42 18.59 -7.37 7.59
CA ARG A 42 19.79 -8.16 7.30
C ARG A 42 20.45 -8.69 8.58
N GLU A 43 20.50 -7.87 9.63
CA GLU A 43 21.08 -8.26 10.92
C GLU A 43 20.24 -9.35 11.61
N TRP A 44 18.91 -9.22 11.59
CA TRP A 44 18.01 -10.12 12.31
C TRP A 44 17.74 -11.43 11.56
N ASP A 45 17.61 -11.37 10.24
CA ASP A 45 17.33 -12.54 9.40
C ASP A 45 18.04 -12.41 8.03
N PRO A 46 19.34 -12.77 7.98
CA PRO A 46 20.12 -12.67 6.75
C PRO A 46 19.64 -13.63 5.66
N GLU A 47 19.07 -14.78 6.01
CA GLU A 47 18.52 -15.75 5.05
C GLU A 47 17.27 -15.17 4.37
N PHE A 48 16.36 -14.59 5.15
CA PHE A 48 15.20 -13.92 4.59
C PHE A 48 15.57 -12.72 3.72
N MET A 49 16.54 -11.89 4.15
CA MET A 49 17.02 -10.77 3.34
C MET A 49 17.56 -11.24 1.99
N GLU A 50 18.37 -12.31 1.99
CA GLU A 50 18.91 -12.88 0.76
C GLU A 50 17.80 -13.40 -0.15
N ALA A 51 16.82 -14.13 0.40
CA ALA A 51 15.66 -14.62 -0.35
C ALA A 51 14.79 -13.47 -0.90
N TYR A 52 14.56 -12.43 -0.09
CA TYR A 52 13.83 -11.24 -0.48
C TYR A 52 14.51 -10.52 -1.66
N LEU A 53 15.84 -10.35 -1.61
CA LEU A 53 16.59 -9.72 -2.70
C LEU A 53 16.73 -10.63 -3.92
N ALA A 54 16.76 -11.95 -3.74
CA ALA A 54 16.65 -12.91 -4.84
C ALA A 54 15.35 -12.68 -5.61
N PHE A 55 14.23 -12.62 -4.88
CA PHE A 55 12.90 -12.42 -5.44
C PHE A 55 12.71 -11.02 -6.04
N ARG A 56 12.98 -9.97 -5.26
CA ARG A 56 12.84 -8.57 -5.70
C ARG A 56 13.62 -8.30 -6.98
N ASN A 57 14.81 -8.87 -7.12
CA ASN A 57 15.69 -8.58 -8.25
C ASN A 57 15.34 -9.36 -9.53
N VAL A 58 14.41 -10.31 -9.51
CA VAL A 58 13.96 -11.04 -10.71
C VAL A 58 13.59 -10.09 -11.86
N PRO A 59 12.65 -9.13 -11.71
CA PRO A 59 12.30 -8.20 -12.78
C PRO A 59 13.46 -7.27 -13.19
N HIS A 60 14.50 -7.11 -12.37
CA HIS A 60 15.65 -6.27 -12.69
C HIS A 60 16.73 -7.01 -13.50
N ARG A 61 16.75 -8.36 -13.49
CA ARG A 61 17.71 -9.17 -14.25
C ARG A 61 17.28 -9.40 -15.69
N SER A 62 15.99 -9.61 -15.91
CA SER A 62 15.42 -9.88 -17.23
C SER A 62 13.97 -9.39 -17.31
N GLY A 63 13.46 -9.23 -18.52
CA GLY A 63 12.07 -8.87 -18.78
C GLY A 63 11.91 -7.71 -19.77
N PRO A 64 10.69 -7.49 -20.27
CA PRO A 64 10.43 -6.56 -21.38
C PRO A 64 10.43 -5.08 -20.96
N LEU A 65 10.28 -4.80 -19.66
CA LEU A 65 10.15 -3.43 -19.17
C LEU A 65 11.51 -2.75 -19.02
N SER A 66 11.58 -1.50 -19.47
CA SER A 66 12.77 -0.67 -19.25
C SER A 66 12.95 -0.35 -17.76
N PRO A 67 14.19 -0.08 -17.29
CA PRO A 67 14.43 0.36 -15.92
C PRO A 67 13.58 1.57 -15.52
N LYS A 68 13.46 2.57 -16.41
CA LYS A 68 12.64 3.77 -16.19
C LYS A 68 11.19 3.40 -15.87
N PHE A 69 10.60 2.52 -16.69
CA PHE A 69 9.21 2.12 -16.52
C PHE A 69 8.97 1.33 -15.23
N LYS A 70 9.94 0.50 -14.80
CA LYS A 70 9.89 -0.19 -13.51
C LYS A 70 9.85 0.80 -12.34
N GLU A 71 10.66 1.85 -12.38
CA GLU A 71 10.62 2.90 -11.35
C GLU A 71 9.28 3.65 -11.34
N LEU A 72 8.69 3.96 -12.51
CA LEU A 72 7.35 4.56 -12.59
C LEU A 72 6.27 3.65 -11.96
N ILE A 73 6.31 2.34 -12.21
CA ILE A 73 5.41 1.38 -11.54
C ILE A 73 5.62 1.43 -10.02
N LEU A 74 6.88 1.45 -9.56
CA LEU A 74 7.18 1.50 -8.13
C LEU A 74 6.70 2.82 -7.50
N ILE A 75 6.75 3.95 -8.21
CA ILE A 75 6.13 5.20 -7.74
C ILE A 75 4.64 5.00 -7.53
N ALA A 76 3.91 4.44 -8.51
CA ALA A 76 2.46 4.21 -8.41
C ALA A 76 2.10 3.34 -7.20
N VAL A 77 2.80 2.20 -7.02
CA VAL A 77 2.57 1.28 -5.88
C VAL A 77 2.76 1.99 -4.55
N ASN A 78 3.82 2.78 -4.40
CA ASN A 78 4.13 3.46 -3.14
C ASN A 78 3.24 4.69 -2.89
N ALA A 79 2.76 5.36 -3.94
CA ALA A 79 1.91 6.54 -3.84
C ALA A 79 0.42 6.20 -3.69
N ALA A 80 0.01 4.95 -3.97
CA ALA A 80 -1.38 4.51 -3.84
C ALA A 80 -1.96 4.83 -2.46
N THR A 81 -3.20 5.32 -2.40
CA THR A 81 -3.89 5.68 -1.14
C THR A 81 -4.07 4.50 -0.18
N THR A 82 -3.98 3.27 -0.69
CA THR A 82 -4.00 2.03 0.07
C THR A 82 -2.63 1.65 0.67
N HIS A 83 -1.55 2.35 0.30
CA HIS A 83 -0.19 2.07 0.76
C HIS A 83 0.53 3.29 1.36
N MET A 84 0.54 4.43 0.66
CA MET A 84 1.10 5.72 1.08
C MET A 84 2.51 5.65 1.71
N TYR A 85 3.39 4.85 1.13
CA TYR A 85 4.74 4.68 1.63
C TYR A 85 5.69 5.76 1.11
N GLY A 86 5.69 6.91 1.81
CA GLY A 86 6.46 8.11 1.45
C GLY A 86 7.97 7.89 1.19
N PRO A 87 8.70 7.08 1.99
CA PRO A 87 10.10 6.79 1.72
C PRO A 87 10.32 6.10 0.36
N GLY A 88 9.44 5.16 0.01
CA GLY A 88 9.46 4.47 -1.27
C GLY A 88 9.20 5.42 -2.43
N VAL A 89 8.15 6.25 -2.32
CA VAL A 89 7.83 7.29 -3.33
C VAL A 89 9.05 8.16 -3.60
N ARG A 90 9.70 8.68 -2.56
CA ARG A 90 10.88 9.55 -2.70
C ARG A 90 12.04 8.85 -3.42
N ARG A 91 12.35 7.62 -3.01
CA ARG A 91 13.44 6.84 -3.60
C ARG A 91 13.19 6.54 -5.08
N HIS A 92 11.98 6.07 -5.41
CA HIS A 92 11.65 5.67 -6.79
C HIS A 92 11.51 6.88 -7.72
N ILE A 93 11.05 8.04 -7.23
CA ILE A 93 11.13 9.31 -7.97
C ILE A 93 12.59 9.66 -8.30
N GLN A 94 13.51 9.59 -7.32
CA GLN A 94 14.92 9.89 -7.56
C GLN A 94 15.56 8.93 -8.57
N ASN A 95 15.23 7.64 -8.50
CA ASN A 95 15.73 6.64 -9.45
C ASN A 95 15.14 6.84 -10.85
N ALA A 96 13.85 7.15 -10.97
CA ALA A 96 13.22 7.45 -12.26
C ALA A 96 13.87 8.68 -12.93
N LEU A 97 14.12 9.75 -12.17
CA LEU A 97 14.81 10.95 -12.67
C LEU A 97 16.22 10.63 -13.18
N LYS A 98 16.99 9.81 -12.44
CA LYS A 98 18.34 9.36 -12.89
C LYS A 98 18.28 8.55 -14.20
N LEU A 99 17.16 7.88 -14.46
CA LEU A 99 16.90 7.09 -15.66
C LEU A 99 16.26 7.91 -16.79
N GLY A 100 16.17 9.24 -16.64
CA GLY A 100 15.66 10.16 -17.65
C GLY A 100 14.14 10.29 -17.69
N ALA A 101 13.44 9.94 -16.61
CA ALA A 101 12.02 10.27 -16.50
C ALA A 101 11.82 11.77 -16.38
N SER A 102 10.83 12.31 -17.08
CA SER A 102 10.47 13.73 -16.95
C SER A 102 9.61 13.97 -15.71
N ARG A 103 9.48 15.24 -15.31
CA ARG A 103 8.57 15.62 -14.23
C ARG A 103 7.12 15.31 -14.59
N GLU A 104 6.76 15.50 -15.85
CA GLU A 104 5.43 15.27 -16.41
C GLU A 104 5.08 13.78 -16.34
N GLU A 105 6.00 12.88 -16.74
CA GLU A 105 5.77 11.43 -16.61
C GLU A 105 5.52 11.00 -15.15
N ILE A 106 6.26 11.61 -14.20
CA ILE A 106 6.09 11.31 -12.77
C ILE A 106 4.77 11.86 -12.24
N LEU A 107 4.38 13.08 -12.63
CA LEU A 107 3.10 13.68 -12.25
C LEU A 107 1.93 12.87 -12.81
N GLU A 108 2.01 12.46 -14.08
CA GLU A 108 0.99 11.64 -14.73
C GLU A 108 0.77 10.31 -13.98
N VAL A 109 1.84 9.65 -13.53
CA VAL A 109 1.74 8.44 -12.70
C VAL A 109 1.00 8.71 -11.38
N ILE A 110 1.28 9.84 -10.73
CA ILE A 110 0.61 10.22 -9.47
C ILE A 110 -0.87 10.51 -9.74
N GLU A 111 -1.20 11.26 -10.80
CA GLU A 111 -2.57 11.55 -11.22
C GLU A 111 -3.37 10.27 -11.48
N LEU A 112 -2.81 9.33 -12.25
CA LEU A 112 -3.40 8.01 -12.50
C LEU A 112 -3.64 7.24 -11.20
N THR A 113 -2.72 7.35 -10.24
CA THR A 113 -2.83 6.69 -8.94
C THR A 113 -3.99 7.25 -8.09
N THR A 114 -4.38 8.51 -8.27
CA THR A 114 -5.51 9.09 -7.50
C THR A 114 -6.86 8.47 -7.84
N VAL A 115 -6.99 7.87 -9.04
CA VAL A 115 -8.23 7.27 -9.53
C VAL A 115 -8.70 6.10 -8.65
N LEU A 116 -7.81 5.47 -7.87
CA LEU A 116 -8.19 4.39 -6.93
C LEU A 116 -9.35 4.80 -5.99
N GLY A 117 -9.52 6.09 -5.69
CA GLY A 117 -10.63 6.58 -4.86
C GLY A 117 -12.03 6.27 -5.43
N ILE A 118 -12.18 6.17 -6.75
CA ILE A 118 -13.49 5.89 -7.38
C ILE A 118 -14.04 4.51 -7.02
N HIS A 119 -13.17 3.57 -6.61
CA HIS A 119 -13.58 2.23 -6.22
C HIS A 119 -14.55 2.23 -5.04
N ALA A 120 -14.46 3.22 -4.13
CA ALA A 120 -15.44 3.39 -3.07
C ALA A 120 -16.85 3.65 -3.63
N CYS A 121 -16.98 4.48 -4.67
CA CYS A 121 -18.26 4.74 -5.33
C CYS A 121 -18.75 3.54 -6.13
N ASN A 122 -17.84 2.84 -6.83
CA ASN A 122 -18.21 1.64 -7.61
C ASN A 122 -18.84 0.55 -6.74
N VAL A 123 -18.45 0.46 -5.47
CA VAL A 123 -19.04 -0.46 -4.50
C VAL A 123 -20.23 0.17 -3.78
N GLY A 124 -20.09 1.41 -3.31
CA GLY A 124 -21.09 2.06 -2.45
C GLY A 124 -22.37 2.47 -3.16
N VAL A 125 -22.30 2.92 -4.42
CA VAL A 125 -23.48 3.39 -5.17
C VAL A 125 -24.47 2.25 -5.47
N PRO A 126 -24.03 1.06 -5.96
CA PRO A 126 -24.93 -0.07 -6.11
C PRO A 126 -25.61 -0.50 -4.79
N ILE A 127 -24.84 -0.60 -3.70
CA ILE A 127 -25.38 -0.95 -2.38
C ILE A 127 -26.43 0.08 -1.94
N LEU A 128 -26.15 1.37 -2.10
CA LEU A 128 -27.12 2.42 -1.79
C LEU A 128 -28.41 2.29 -2.62
N ALA A 129 -28.28 1.98 -3.92
CA ALA A 129 -29.44 1.78 -4.78
C ALA A 129 -30.31 0.59 -4.33
N GLU A 130 -29.67 -0.51 -3.92
CA GLU A 130 -30.37 -1.68 -3.36
C GLU A 130 -31.14 -1.33 -2.09
N GLU A 131 -30.51 -0.63 -1.15
CA GLU A 131 -31.15 -0.25 0.12
C GLU A 131 -32.29 0.76 -0.10
N LEU A 132 -32.14 1.71 -1.02
CA LEU A 132 -33.23 2.62 -1.40
C LEU A 132 -34.43 1.88 -1.99
N ALA A 133 -34.19 0.86 -2.82
CA ALA A 133 -35.26 0.03 -3.38
C ALA A 133 -35.99 -0.79 -2.30
N LYS A 134 -35.25 -1.36 -1.33
CA LYS A 134 -35.80 -2.08 -0.17
C LYS A 134 -36.62 -1.15 0.74
N HIS A 135 -36.12 0.04 1.05
CA HIS A 135 -36.87 1.02 1.84
C HIS A 135 -38.14 1.48 1.14
N ALA A 136 -38.08 1.74 -0.17
CA ALA A 136 -39.26 2.15 -0.94
C ALA A 136 -40.33 1.05 -0.99
N SER A 137 -39.95 -0.24 -1.03
CA SER A 137 -40.91 -1.34 -0.99
C SER A 137 -41.57 -1.49 0.39
N GLN A 138 -40.81 -1.35 1.48
CA GLN A 138 -41.33 -1.40 2.86
C GLN A 138 -42.25 -0.21 3.19
N ALA A 139 -41.93 1.00 2.72
CA ALA A 139 -42.77 2.17 2.88
C ALA A 139 -44.13 2.03 2.19
N ARG A 140 -44.20 1.26 1.10
CA ARG A 140 -45.45 0.97 0.37
C ARG A 140 -46.32 -0.09 1.04
N THR A 141 -45.74 -1.01 1.82
CA THR A 141 -46.47 -2.11 2.46
C THR A 141 -46.97 -1.78 3.86
N THR A 142 -46.48 -0.69 4.47
CA THR A 142 -46.91 -0.28 5.82
C THR A 142 -48.24 0.51 5.73
N PRO A 143 -49.34 0.06 6.35
CA PRO A 143 -50.61 0.78 6.29
C PRO A 143 -50.47 2.17 6.92
N ARG A 144 -50.74 3.22 6.13
CA ARG A 144 -50.79 4.59 6.65
C ARG A 144 -51.93 4.67 7.67
N ALA A 145 -51.59 4.75 8.96
CA ALA A 145 -52.57 4.95 10.02
C ALA A 145 -53.44 6.17 9.69
N LYS A 146 -54.75 5.96 9.54
CA LYS A 146 -55.71 7.05 9.29
C LYS A 146 -55.67 7.98 10.52
N SER A 147 -55.17 9.19 10.35
CA SER A 147 -55.25 10.21 11.39
C SER A 147 -56.72 10.61 11.54
N GLY A 148 -57.40 10.01 12.52
CA GLY A 148 -58.75 10.38 12.92
C GLY A 148 -58.75 11.78 13.50
N ARG A 149 -58.99 12.79 12.65
CA ARG A 149 -59.32 14.14 13.13
C ARG A 149 -60.80 14.11 13.53
N SER A 150 -61.06 13.89 14.81
CA SER A 150 -62.40 14.06 15.37
C SER A 150 -62.77 15.53 15.30
N ASP A 151 -63.69 15.85 14.41
CA ASP A 151 -64.36 17.14 14.35
C ASP A 151 -65.22 17.30 15.62
N LYS A 152 -64.79 18.19 16.51
CA LYS A 152 -65.53 18.59 17.71
C LYS A 152 -65.57 20.11 17.76
N SER A 153 -66.52 20.71 17.05
CA SER A 153 -67.10 21.99 17.45
C SER A 153 -68.50 22.18 16.85
N ARG A 154 -69.50 21.64 17.55
CA ARG A 154 -70.89 22.09 17.46
C ARG A 154 -71.45 22.12 18.87
N ALA A 155 -71.41 23.30 19.49
CA ALA A 155 -72.22 23.76 20.62
C ALA A 155 -72.13 25.28 20.63
#